data_AF-A0A1N6XC96-F1
#
_entry.id   AF-A0A1N6XC96-F1
#
_cell.length_a   1.000
_cell.length_b   1.000
_cell.length_c   1.000
_cell.angle_alpha   90.00
_cell.angle_beta   90.00
_cell.angle_gamma   90.00
#
_symmetry.space_group_name_H-M   'P 1'
#
loop_
_entity.id
_entity.type
_entity.pdbx_description
1 polymer ?
#
loop_
_entity_poly.entity_id
_entity_poly.type
_entity_poly.pdbx_seq_one_letter_code
_entity_poly.pdbx_strand_id
1 'polypeptide(L)'
;MKGDRKSIIENSKSLQKFTESENKINSILSLKKITNDDLEILTKSEYLKLFEVLTKKMNELKGEDMDEFIEKIVEVMSSESKNQIWEYNHNLIISEIHAFINTYERMPSKTELANKTQLSRQTVHKHLKDYKSSPYYTEFQEQFTFMQSQVMATILRYAVNGDMKAAKLYLEGIGVLKNPSSANNSNPVHNNTLIQNQNNYIQIGGTVLNQKLIQNLNPEQISTIEGILKTIVIKDDSR
;
A
#
# COMPACT_ATOMS: atom_id res chain seq x y z
N MET A 1 56.45 -65.14 -0.26
CA MET A 1 54.96 -65.22 -0.23
C MET A 1 54.51 -64.64 1.11
N LYS A 2 53.65 -63.65 1.27
CA LYS A 2 52.75 -62.89 0.39
C LYS A 2 52.83 -61.43 0.85
N GLY A 3 52.80 -60.49 -0.09
CA GLY A 3 52.66 -59.09 0.23
C GLY A 3 51.18 -58.75 0.42
N ASP A 4 50.86 -58.06 1.50
CA ASP A 4 49.55 -57.44 1.69
C ASP A 4 49.66 -55.94 1.40
N ARG A 5 49.37 -55.59 0.14
CA ARG A 5 48.86 -54.27 -0.23
C ARG A 5 47.34 -54.34 -0.20
N LYS A 6 46.71 -53.42 0.53
CA LYS A 6 45.38 -52.81 0.29
C LYS A 6 45.10 -51.89 1.49
N SER A 7 44.55 -50.68 1.35
CA SER A 7 43.91 -50.02 0.22
C SER A 7 44.07 -48.51 0.41
N ILE A 8 44.67 -47.84 -0.56
CA ILE A 8 44.45 -46.40 -0.73
C ILE A 8 42.99 -46.28 -1.17
N ILE A 9 42.18 -45.66 -0.33
CA ILE A 9 40.81 -45.25 -0.69
C ILE A 9 40.98 -44.12 -1.68
N GLU A 10 41.02 -44.46 -2.97
CA GLU A 10 40.82 -43.49 -4.03
C GLU A 10 39.37 -42.98 -3.90
N ASN A 11 39.23 -41.79 -3.33
CA ASN A 11 38.04 -40.97 -3.51
C ASN A 11 37.92 -40.64 -5.01
N SER A 12 37.35 -41.56 -5.78
CA SER A 12 36.94 -41.30 -7.15
C SER A 12 35.68 -40.42 -7.14
N LYS A 13 35.83 -39.16 -6.71
CA LYS A 13 34.98 -38.09 -7.26
C LYS A 13 35.35 -38.05 -8.73
N SER A 14 34.47 -38.60 -9.57
CA SER A 14 34.65 -38.65 -11.01
C SER A 14 35.07 -37.27 -11.54
N LEU A 15 36.28 -37.19 -12.07
CA LEU A 15 36.79 -36.06 -12.85
C LEU A 15 36.00 -35.97 -14.16
N GLN A 16 34.74 -35.55 -14.07
CA GLN A 16 33.96 -35.18 -15.24
C GLN A 16 34.60 -33.89 -15.76
N LYS A 17 35.37 -34.00 -16.85
CA LYS A 17 35.91 -32.82 -17.54
C LYS A 17 34.72 -32.05 -18.08
N PHE A 18 34.43 -30.91 -17.46
CA PHE A 18 33.44 -29.97 -17.97
C PHE A 18 33.77 -29.62 -19.42
N THR A 19 32.74 -29.58 -20.25
CA THR A 19 32.85 -29.07 -21.62
C THR A 19 33.34 -27.62 -21.60
N GLU A 20 33.97 -27.14 -22.68
CA GLU A 20 34.41 -25.73 -22.77
C GLU A 20 33.25 -24.76 -22.49
N SER A 21 32.05 -25.08 -22.97
CA SER A 21 30.82 -24.34 -22.69
C SER A 21 30.47 -24.29 -21.20
N GLU A 22 30.56 -25.42 -20.47
CA GLU A 22 30.32 -25.44 -19.02
C GLU A 22 31.38 -24.64 -18.26
N ASN A 23 32.64 -24.67 -18.70
CA ASN A 23 33.70 -23.86 -18.09
C ASN A 23 33.45 -22.35 -18.25
N LYS A 24 33.01 -21.91 -19.44
CA LYS A 24 32.64 -20.50 -19.67
C LYS A 24 31.48 -20.07 -18.78
N ILE A 25 30.40 -20.86 -18.74
CA ILE A 25 29.22 -20.58 -17.91
C ILE A 25 29.60 -20.52 -16.43
N ASN A 26 30.37 -21.49 -15.94
CA ASN A 26 30.81 -21.53 -14.55
C ASN A 26 31.73 -20.35 -14.20
N SER A 27 32.57 -19.91 -15.13
CA SER A 27 33.42 -18.73 -14.95
C SER A 27 32.57 -17.46 -14.76
N ILE A 28 31.57 -17.25 -15.62
CA ILE A 28 30.62 -16.12 -15.50
C ILE A 28 29.84 -16.21 -14.19
N LEU A 29 29.35 -17.40 -13.83
CA LEU A 29 28.63 -17.62 -12.58
C LEU A 29 29.48 -17.46 -11.32
N SER A 30 30.82 -17.43 -11.44
CA SER A 30 31.72 -17.17 -10.30
C SER A 30 31.94 -15.68 -10.04
N LEU A 31 31.64 -14.81 -11.02
CA LEU A 31 31.81 -13.37 -10.89
C LEU A 31 30.94 -12.81 -9.76
N LYS A 32 31.41 -11.75 -9.10
CA LYS A 32 30.61 -11.06 -8.08
C LYS A 32 29.41 -10.32 -8.70
N LYS A 33 29.60 -9.78 -9.89
CA LYS A 33 28.60 -9.10 -10.70
C LYS A 33 28.77 -9.50 -12.15
N ILE A 34 27.67 -9.73 -12.85
CA ILE A 34 27.65 -10.11 -14.26
C ILE A 34 27.21 -8.89 -15.06
N THR A 35 28.04 -8.50 -16.03
CA THR A 35 27.80 -7.37 -16.94
C THR A 35 27.47 -7.89 -18.35
N ASN A 36 27.03 -7.00 -19.24
CA ASN A 36 26.73 -7.40 -20.63
C ASN A 36 28.00 -7.82 -21.38
N ASP A 37 29.15 -7.21 -21.07
CA ASP A 37 30.45 -7.53 -21.68
C ASP A 37 30.88 -8.97 -21.35
N ASP A 38 30.59 -9.46 -20.14
CA ASP A 38 30.87 -10.83 -19.73
C ASP A 38 30.10 -11.88 -20.56
N LEU A 39 29.01 -11.48 -21.23
CA LEU A 39 28.15 -12.36 -22.01
C LEU A 39 28.56 -12.44 -23.49
N GLU A 40 29.39 -11.52 -23.99
CA GLU A 40 29.81 -11.48 -25.40
C GLU A 40 30.61 -12.72 -25.83
N ILE A 41 31.27 -13.39 -24.88
CA ILE A 41 32.05 -14.62 -25.12
C ILE A 41 31.18 -15.86 -25.36
N LEU A 42 29.86 -15.74 -25.14
CA LEU A 42 28.92 -16.85 -25.22
C LEU A 42 28.29 -16.94 -26.61
N THR A 43 28.20 -18.16 -27.11
CA THR A 43 27.34 -18.47 -28.25
C THR A 43 25.86 -18.41 -27.83
N LYS A 44 24.95 -18.30 -28.80
CA LYS A 44 23.50 -18.30 -28.55
C LYS A 44 23.02 -19.51 -27.74
N SER A 45 23.59 -20.70 -27.97
CA SER A 45 23.23 -21.90 -27.21
C SER A 45 23.74 -21.84 -25.76
N GLU A 46 24.96 -21.34 -25.54
CA GLU A 46 25.52 -21.16 -24.21
C GLU A 46 24.78 -20.08 -23.41
N TYR A 47 24.38 -18.99 -24.08
CA TYR A 47 23.54 -17.94 -23.50
C TYR A 47 22.22 -18.50 -22.98
N LEU A 48 21.53 -19.34 -23.76
CA LEU A 48 20.29 -19.99 -23.34
C LEU A 48 20.50 -20.91 -22.13
N LYS A 49 21.58 -21.70 -22.12
CA LYS A 49 21.92 -22.55 -20.97
C LYS A 49 22.23 -21.73 -19.72
N LEU A 50 22.96 -20.62 -19.85
CA LEU A 50 23.21 -19.71 -18.74
C LEU A 50 21.88 -19.18 -18.20
N PHE A 51 20.99 -18.70 -19.07
CA PHE A 51 19.70 -18.15 -18.66
C PHE A 51 18.80 -19.18 -17.96
N GLU A 52 18.83 -20.44 -18.40
CA GLU A 52 18.16 -21.56 -17.73
C GLU A 52 18.69 -21.77 -16.31
N VAL A 53 20.02 -21.76 -16.14
CA VAL A 53 20.66 -21.86 -14.82
C VAL A 53 20.33 -20.67 -13.93
N LEU A 54 20.35 -19.44 -14.48
CA LEU A 54 19.99 -18.23 -13.73
C LEU A 54 18.53 -18.28 -13.27
N THR A 55 17.62 -18.67 -14.17
CA THR A 55 16.18 -18.80 -13.87
C THR A 55 15.95 -19.85 -12.78
N LYS A 56 16.62 -21.01 -12.87
CA LYS A 56 16.52 -22.05 -11.86
C LYS A 56 16.98 -21.56 -10.49
N LYS A 57 18.14 -20.90 -10.42
CA LYS A 57 18.63 -20.30 -9.16
C LYS A 57 17.64 -19.27 -8.60
N MET A 58 17.11 -18.40 -9.45
CA MET A 58 16.14 -17.38 -9.05
C MET A 58 14.89 -17.98 -8.39
N ASN A 59 14.44 -19.16 -8.84
CA ASN A 59 13.28 -19.85 -8.28
C ASN A 59 13.58 -20.57 -6.95
N GLU A 60 14.85 -20.90 -6.69
CA GLU A 60 15.27 -21.64 -5.49
C GLU A 60 15.65 -20.70 -4.33
N LEU A 61 16.19 -19.52 -4.65
CA LEU A 61 16.68 -18.55 -3.67
C LEU A 61 15.56 -17.75 -3.02
N LYS A 62 15.79 -17.31 -1.77
CA LYS A 62 14.84 -16.54 -0.96
C LYS A 62 15.59 -15.52 -0.11
N GLY A 63 14.86 -14.53 0.40
CA GLY A 63 15.38 -13.59 1.39
C GLY A 63 16.62 -12.84 0.91
N GLU A 64 17.64 -12.78 1.77
CA GLU A 64 18.89 -12.08 1.49
C GLU A 64 19.69 -12.74 0.35
N ASP A 65 19.69 -14.08 0.25
CA ASP A 65 20.38 -14.78 -0.84
C ASP A 65 19.79 -14.42 -2.22
N MET A 66 18.47 -14.22 -2.28
CA MET A 66 17.79 -13.76 -3.48
C MET A 66 18.19 -12.33 -3.84
N ASP A 67 18.24 -11.43 -2.86
CA ASP A 67 18.65 -10.04 -3.09
C ASP A 67 20.10 -9.97 -3.60
N GLU A 68 21.02 -10.70 -2.98
CA GLU A 68 22.41 -10.77 -3.42
C GLU A 68 22.53 -11.32 -4.85
N PHE A 69 21.74 -12.33 -5.19
CA PHE A 69 21.72 -12.89 -6.52
C PHE A 69 21.13 -11.92 -7.56
N ILE A 70 20.07 -11.20 -7.23
CA ILE A 70 19.51 -10.17 -8.11
C ILE A 70 20.54 -9.07 -8.36
N GLU A 71 21.19 -8.54 -7.32
CA GLU A 71 22.24 -7.52 -7.46
C GLU A 71 23.40 -7.99 -8.35
N LYS A 72 23.73 -9.28 -8.29
CA LYS A 72 24.73 -9.88 -9.16
C LYS A 72 24.33 -9.88 -10.64
N ILE A 73 23.05 -10.05 -10.98
CA ILE A 73 22.60 -10.22 -12.37
C ILE A 73 21.85 -9.01 -12.94
N VAL A 74 21.56 -7.99 -12.12
CA VAL A 74 20.67 -6.88 -12.47
C VAL A 74 21.07 -6.13 -13.75
N GLU A 75 22.34 -6.08 -14.12
CA GLU A 75 22.80 -5.39 -15.33
C GLU A 75 22.48 -6.13 -16.63
N VAL A 76 22.37 -7.45 -16.57
CA VAL A 76 22.03 -8.30 -17.72
C VAL A 76 20.54 -8.64 -17.78
N MET A 77 19.78 -8.23 -16.78
CA MET A 77 18.33 -8.36 -16.77
C MET A 77 17.67 -7.31 -17.67
N SER A 78 16.67 -7.74 -18.44
CA SER A 78 15.78 -6.83 -19.17
C SER A 78 14.99 -5.96 -18.19
N SER A 79 14.55 -4.79 -18.66
CA SER A 79 13.61 -3.94 -17.91
C SER A 79 12.35 -4.73 -17.54
N GLU A 80 11.82 -5.51 -18.49
CA GLU A 80 10.65 -6.36 -18.29
C GLU A 80 10.82 -7.34 -17.11
N SER A 81 11.95 -8.04 -17.02
CA SER A 81 12.18 -8.97 -15.90
C SER A 81 12.31 -8.25 -14.56
N LYS A 82 12.91 -7.05 -14.54
CA LYS A 82 12.99 -6.23 -13.31
C LYS A 82 11.60 -5.79 -12.86
N ASN A 83 10.75 -5.43 -13.82
CA ASN A 83 9.37 -5.02 -13.58
C ASN A 83 8.55 -6.18 -13.01
N GLN A 84 8.65 -7.37 -13.62
CA GLN A 84 7.97 -8.57 -13.15
C GLN A 84 8.36 -8.95 -11.71
N ILE A 85 9.65 -8.84 -11.36
CA ILE A 85 10.10 -9.06 -9.98
C ILE A 85 9.49 -8.04 -9.03
N TRP A 86 9.47 -6.77 -9.43
CA TRP A 86 8.89 -5.72 -8.62
C TRP A 86 7.39 -5.95 -8.38
N GLU A 87 6.63 -6.27 -9.42
CA GLU A 87 5.19 -6.58 -9.34
C GLU A 87 4.92 -7.82 -8.49
N TYR A 88 5.70 -8.88 -8.68
CA TYR A 88 5.62 -10.09 -7.87
C TYR A 88 5.81 -9.77 -6.38
N ASN A 89 6.86 -9.03 -6.04
CA ASN A 89 7.13 -8.60 -4.67
C ASN A 89 5.99 -7.73 -4.12
N HIS A 90 5.44 -6.83 -4.94
CA HIS A 90 4.31 -5.98 -4.55
C HIS A 90 3.07 -6.80 -4.19
N ASN A 91 2.70 -7.73 -5.06
CA ASN A 91 1.52 -8.57 -4.88
C ASN A 91 1.65 -9.47 -3.65
N LEU A 92 2.83 -10.05 -3.42
CA LEU A 92 3.10 -10.81 -2.19
C LEU A 92 2.93 -9.94 -0.94
N ILE A 93 3.50 -8.74 -0.93
CA ILE A 93 3.41 -7.83 0.21
C ILE A 93 1.96 -7.43 0.47
N ILE A 94 1.20 -7.04 -0.56
CA ILE A 94 -0.22 -6.67 -0.41
C ILE A 94 -1.05 -7.85 0.07
N SER A 95 -0.86 -9.03 -0.52
CA SER A 95 -1.57 -10.24 -0.14
C SER A 95 -1.36 -10.56 1.35
N GLU A 96 -0.11 -10.48 1.82
CA GLU A 96 0.18 -10.73 3.23
C GLU A 96 -0.34 -9.63 4.15
N ILE A 97 -0.30 -8.35 3.75
CA ILE A 97 -0.95 -7.28 4.53
C ILE A 97 -2.44 -7.60 4.71
N HIS A 98 -3.11 -7.98 3.63
CA HIS A 98 -4.54 -8.31 3.66
C HIS A 98 -4.80 -9.54 4.55
N ALA A 99 -3.99 -10.59 4.46
CA ALA A 99 -4.09 -11.76 5.32
C ALA A 99 -3.92 -11.41 6.81
N PHE A 100 -2.98 -10.52 7.15
CA PHE A 100 -2.77 -10.08 8.53
C PHE A 100 -3.95 -9.28 9.08
N ILE A 101 -4.50 -8.36 8.30
CA ILE A 101 -5.67 -7.58 8.71
C ILE A 101 -6.86 -8.51 8.99
N ASN A 102 -7.09 -9.49 8.12
CA ASN A 102 -8.21 -10.42 8.28
C ASN A 102 -8.03 -11.41 9.43
N THR A 103 -6.79 -11.79 9.75
CA THR A 103 -6.51 -12.84 10.75
C THR A 103 -6.24 -12.28 12.15
N TYR A 104 -5.54 -11.15 12.23
CA TYR A 104 -5.04 -10.58 13.49
C TYR A 104 -5.61 -9.18 13.78
N GLU A 105 -6.46 -8.66 12.91
CA GLU A 105 -7.11 -7.34 13.06
C GLU A 105 -6.10 -6.18 13.25
N ARG A 106 -4.88 -6.34 12.74
CA ARG A 106 -3.82 -5.35 12.84
C ARG A 106 -2.93 -5.31 11.61
N MET A 107 -2.20 -4.21 11.47
CA MET A 107 -1.15 -4.10 10.49
C MET A 107 0.05 -5.00 10.86
N PRO A 108 0.67 -5.68 9.88
CA PRO A 108 1.89 -6.41 10.11
C PRO A 108 3.09 -5.47 10.25
N SER A 109 4.08 -5.90 11.02
CA SER A 109 5.42 -5.29 11.02
C SER A 109 6.22 -5.69 9.77
N LYS A 110 7.26 -4.93 9.44
CA LYS A 110 8.16 -5.25 8.31
C LYS A 110 8.86 -6.60 8.47
N THR A 111 9.17 -6.98 9.71
CA THR A 111 9.78 -8.28 10.02
C THR A 111 8.80 -9.43 9.79
N GLU A 112 7.54 -9.27 10.18
CA GLU A 112 6.50 -10.28 9.92
C GLU A 112 6.24 -10.45 8.43
N LEU A 113 6.19 -9.35 7.68
CA LEU A 113 6.07 -9.39 6.22
C LEU A 113 7.24 -10.13 5.60
N ALA A 114 8.49 -9.77 5.93
CA ALA A 114 9.68 -10.44 5.41
C ALA A 114 9.65 -11.96 5.67
N ASN A 115 9.30 -12.36 6.89
CA ASN A 115 9.20 -13.77 7.25
C ASN A 115 8.12 -14.52 6.46
N LYS A 116 7.00 -13.87 6.17
CA LYS A 116 5.85 -14.50 5.49
C LYS A 116 6.00 -14.52 3.98
N THR A 117 6.49 -13.44 3.40
CA THR A 117 6.71 -13.33 1.95
C THR A 117 8.02 -13.98 1.50
N GLN A 118 8.91 -14.36 2.43
CA GLN A 118 10.25 -14.85 2.14
C GLN A 118 11.11 -13.83 1.36
N LEU A 119 10.74 -12.56 1.43
CA LEU A 119 11.55 -11.45 0.94
C LEU A 119 12.47 -10.98 2.06
N SER A 120 13.59 -10.36 1.70
CA SER A 120 14.41 -9.73 2.73
C SER A 120 13.67 -8.55 3.38
N ARG A 121 14.06 -8.24 4.61
CA ARG A 121 13.55 -7.05 5.31
C ARG A 121 13.91 -5.75 4.58
N GLN A 122 15.04 -5.73 3.87
CA GLN A 122 15.48 -4.57 3.09
C GLN A 122 14.56 -4.36 1.88
N THR A 123 14.26 -5.42 1.15
CA THR A 123 13.32 -5.41 0.02
C THR A 123 11.94 -4.95 0.46
N VAL A 124 11.39 -5.50 1.55
CA VAL A 124 10.11 -5.04 2.12
C VAL A 124 10.17 -3.57 2.52
N HIS A 125 11.27 -3.15 3.18
CA HIS A 125 11.42 -1.75 3.60
C HIS A 125 11.43 -0.80 2.41
N LYS A 126 12.24 -1.08 1.40
CA LYS A 126 12.39 -0.30 0.17
C LYS A 126 11.06 -0.23 -0.56
N HIS A 127 10.38 -1.37 -0.73
CA HIS A 127 9.10 -1.44 -1.42
C HIS A 127 8.04 -0.55 -0.77
N LEU A 128 7.87 -0.64 0.54
CA LEU A 128 6.86 0.16 1.27
C LEU A 128 7.20 1.66 1.30
N LYS A 129 8.50 2.00 1.34
CA LYS A 129 8.95 3.40 1.41
C LYS A 129 8.83 4.08 0.05
N ASP A 130 9.26 3.39 -1.00
CA ASP A 130 9.46 3.98 -2.33
C ASP A 130 8.27 3.72 -3.26
N TYR A 131 7.23 3.00 -2.79
CA TYR A 131 6.03 2.67 -3.57
C TYR A 131 5.43 3.88 -4.30
N LYS A 132 5.30 5.02 -3.62
CA LYS A 132 4.73 6.24 -4.22
C LYS A 132 5.56 6.83 -5.36
N SER A 133 6.86 6.52 -5.39
CA SER A 133 7.78 6.94 -6.44
C SER A 133 7.92 5.90 -7.55
N SER A 134 7.25 4.75 -7.40
CA SER A 134 7.22 3.71 -8.43
C SER A 134 6.44 4.19 -9.65
N PRO A 135 6.91 3.92 -10.88
CA PRO A 135 6.13 4.17 -12.10
C PRO A 135 4.74 3.53 -12.06
N TYR A 136 4.63 2.39 -11.37
CA TYR A 136 3.40 1.60 -11.23
C TYR A 136 2.37 2.20 -10.27
N TYR A 137 2.77 3.17 -9.42
CA TYR A 137 1.84 3.74 -8.45
C TYR A 137 0.58 4.29 -9.12
N THR A 138 0.76 5.01 -10.23
CA THR A 138 -0.36 5.58 -11.00
C THR A 138 -1.24 4.49 -11.59
N GLU A 139 -0.64 3.46 -12.20
CA GLU A 139 -1.38 2.33 -12.78
C GLU A 139 -2.22 1.60 -11.72
N PHE A 140 -1.67 1.35 -10.54
CA PHE A 140 -2.43 0.77 -9.43
C PHE A 140 -3.58 1.68 -8.98
N GLN A 141 -3.37 3.00 -8.89
CA GLN A 141 -4.46 3.93 -8.58
C GLN A 141 -5.57 3.92 -9.64
N GLU A 142 -5.21 3.78 -10.91
CA GLU A 142 -6.17 3.64 -12.00
C GLU A 142 -6.94 2.31 -11.91
N GLN A 143 -6.28 1.21 -11.55
CA GLN A 143 -6.95 -0.08 -11.28
C GLN A 143 -7.96 0.05 -10.14
N PHE A 144 -7.60 0.70 -9.03
CA PHE A 144 -8.56 0.98 -7.95
C PHE A 144 -9.73 1.84 -8.43
N THR A 145 -9.46 2.84 -9.28
CA THR A 145 -10.49 3.68 -9.89
C THR A 145 -11.44 2.87 -10.75
N PHE A 146 -10.92 1.94 -11.56
CA PHE A 146 -11.74 1.03 -12.35
C PHE A 146 -12.64 0.14 -11.46
N MET A 147 -12.09 -0.37 -10.35
CA MET A 147 -12.83 -1.17 -9.37
C MET A 147 -13.92 -0.40 -8.60
N GLN A 148 -13.88 0.94 -8.57
CA GLN A 148 -14.91 1.74 -7.88
C GLN A 148 -16.31 1.40 -8.40
N SER A 149 -16.46 1.16 -9.70
CA SER A 149 -17.72 0.77 -10.32
C SER A 149 -18.29 -0.54 -9.74
N GLN A 150 -17.45 -1.53 -9.47
CA GLN A 150 -17.84 -2.82 -8.91
C GLN A 150 -18.23 -2.71 -7.43
N VAL A 151 -17.48 -1.90 -6.67
CA VAL A 151 -17.84 -1.58 -5.28
C VAL A 151 -19.18 -0.86 -5.24
N MET A 152 -19.39 0.12 -6.12
CA MET A 152 -20.66 0.85 -6.21
C MET A 152 -21.83 -0.05 -6.58
N ALA A 153 -21.64 -1.00 -7.51
CA ALA A 153 -22.65 -2.02 -7.84
C ALA A 153 -22.96 -2.94 -6.64
N THR A 154 -21.96 -3.29 -5.84
CA THR A 154 -22.14 -4.07 -4.62
C THR A 154 -22.94 -3.29 -3.57
N ILE A 155 -22.62 -2.00 -3.36
CA ILE A 155 -23.37 -1.12 -2.46
C ILE A 155 -24.83 -1.01 -2.93
N LEU A 156 -25.08 -0.81 -4.23
CA LEU A 156 -26.42 -0.78 -4.80
C LEU A 156 -27.19 -2.07 -4.51
N ARG A 157 -26.56 -3.24 -4.66
CA ARG A 157 -27.19 -4.53 -4.35
C ARG A 157 -27.64 -4.60 -2.89
N TYR A 158 -26.80 -4.18 -1.94
CA TYR A 158 -27.19 -4.13 -0.52
C TYR A 158 -28.31 -3.12 -0.27
N ALA A 159 -28.27 -1.96 -0.94
CA ALA A 159 -29.32 -0.96 -0.86
C ALA A 159 -30.69 -1.48 -1.32
N VAL A 160 -30.72 -2.17 -2.47
CA VAL A 160 -31.95 -2.79 -3.02
C VAL A 160 -32.50 -3.87 -2.08
N ASN A 161 -31.62 -4.56 -1.33
CA ASN A 161 -32.00 -5.56 -0.34
C ASN A 161 -32.43 -4.96 1.03
N GLY A 162 -32.58 -3.64 1.13
CA GLY A 162 -33.12 -2.97 2.30
C GLY A 162 -32.07 -2.44 3.30
N ASP A 163 -30.77 -2.52 2.99
CA ASP A 163 -29.74 -1.87 3.82
C ASP A 163 -29.74 -0.35 3.56
N MET A 164 -30.37 0.39 4.46
CA MET A 164 -30.49 1.84 4.38
C MET A 164 -29.15 2.57 4.49
N LYS A 165 -28.13 1.98 5.15
CA LYS A 165 -26.79 2.57 5.21
C LYS A 165 -26.11 2.45 3.85
N ALA A 166 -26.24 1.30 3.19
CA ALA A 166 -25.76 1.10 1.83
C ALA A 166 -26.50 2.03 0.84
N ALA A 167 -27.82 2.17 0.97
CA ALA A 167 -28.60 3.09 0.14
C ALA A 167 -28.13 4.55 0.27
N LYS A 168 -27.91 5.01 1.51
CA LYS A 168 -27.36 6.34 1.79
C LYS A 168 -25.97 6.50 1.17
N LEU A 169 -25.07 5.53 1.37
CA LEU A 169 -23.71 5.57 0.82
C LEU A 169 -23.70 5.60 -0.71
N TYR A 170 -24.58 4.84 -1.38
CA TYR A 170 -24.73 4.86 -2.82
C TYR A 170 -25.18 6.24 -3.31
N LEU A 171 -26.24 6.79 -2.71
CA LEU A 171 -26.78 8.11 -3.08
C LEU A 171 -25.80 9.26 -2.81
N GLU A 172 -24.98 9.17 -1.76
CA GLU A 172 -23.84 10.07 -1.53
C GLU A 172 -22.79 9.91 -2.63
N GLY A 173 -22.43 8.67 -2.97
CA GLY A 173 -21.44 8.34 -3.99
C GLY A 173 -21.81 8.79 -5.40
N ILE A 174 -23.09 8.78 -5.76
CA ILE A 174 -23.60 9.31 -7.04
C ILE A 174 -23.96 10.81 -6.99
N GLY A 175 -23.74 11.47 -5.84
CA GLY A 175 -23.94 12.92 -5.67
C GLY A 175 -25.39 13.38 -5.49
N VAL A 176 -26.33 12.46 -5.26
CA VAL A 176 -27.74 12.78 -4.95
C VAL A 176 -27.86 13.36 -3.53
N LEU A 177 -27.06 12.85 -2.60
CA LEU A 177 -26.95 13.38 -1.24
C LEU A 177 -25.63 14.16 -1.11
N LYS A 178 -25.71 15.49 -0.95
CA LYS A 178 -24.54 16.30 -0.59
C LYS A 178 -24.23 16.09 0.89
N ASN A 179 -23.02 15.62 1.21
CA ASN A 179 -22.53 15.65 2.59
C ASN A 179 -22.40 17.11 3.04
N PRO A 180 -22.90 17.50 4.23
CA PRO A 180 -22.79 18.87 4.74
C PRO A 180 -21.33 19.34 4.89
N SER A 181 -20.38 18.40 4.93
CA SER A 181 -18.94 18.67 5.00
C SER A 181 -18.28 19.06 3.66
N SER A 182 -18.97 18.89 2.52
CA SER A 182 -18.45 19.23 1.17
C SER A 182 -19.06 20.52 0.61
N ALA A 183 -19.61 21.39 1.45
CA ALA A 183 -20.29 22.63 1.03
C ALA A 183 -19.34 23.80 0.67
N ASN A 184 -18.15 23.52 0.13
CA ASN A 184 -17.30 24.54 -0.49
C ASN A 184 -17.19 24.24 -1.99
N ASN A 185 -17.83 25.06 -2.81
CA ASN A 185 -17.86 25.04 -4.28
C ASN A 185 -18.86 24.09 -4.93
N SER A 186 -20.13 24.52 -4.96
CA SER A 186 -20.90 24.70 -6.21
C SER A 186 -22.40 24.83 -5.91
N ASN A 187 -22.95 25.94 -6.38
CA ASN A 187 -24.35 26.37 -6.50
C ASN A 187 -25.45 25.46 -5.88
N PRO A 188 -26.34 26.00 -5.03
CA PRO A 188 -27.47 25.25 -4.50
C PRO A 188 -28.59 25.21 -5.54
N VAL A 189 -28.77 24.05 -6.19
CA VAL A 189 -30.06 23.72 -6.79
C VAL A 189 -30.95 23.23 -5.64
N HIS A 190 -32.06 23.94 -5.44
CA HIS A 190 -33.10 23.64 -4.46
C HIS A 190 -33.54 22.18 -4.53
N ASN A 191 -33.37 21.44 -3.42
CA ASN A 191 -34.28 20.36 -3.07
C ASN A 191 -34.54 20.43 -1.56
N ASN A 192 -35.82 20.65 -1.27
CA ASN A 192 -36.42 20.93 0.01
C ASN A 192 -36.64 19.61 0.77
N THR A 193 -35.91 19.35 1.87
CA THR A 193 -36.37 18.64 3.09
C THR A 193 -35.18 18.19 3.95
N LEU A 194 -34.70 19.07 4.83
CA LEU A 194 -34.32 18.75 6.21
C LEU A 194 -33.90 20.08 6.88
N ILE A 195 -34.71 20.55 7.82
CA ILE A 195 -34.41 21.74 8.59
C ILE A 195 -33.27 21.40 9.56
N GLN A 196 -32.02 21.60 9.14
CA GLN A 196 -30.87 21.72 10.04
C GLN A 196 -30.54 23.20 10.22
N ASN A 197 -31.34 23.87 11.05
CA ASN A 197 -30.97 25.15 11.66
C ASN A 197 -30.68 24.89 13.13
N GLN A 198 -29.47 24.43 13.46
CA GLN A 198 -28.91 24.67 14.79
C GLN A 198 -28.45 26.13 14.84
N ASN A 199 -29.42 27.04 14.97
CA ASN A 199 -29.12 28.41 15.31
C ASN A 199 -29.13 28.53 16.83
N ASN A 200 -27.96 28.77 17.43
CA ASN A 200 -27.85 29.15 18.84
C ASN A 200 -28.48 30.53 19.04
N TYR A 201 -29.79 30.58 19.26
CA TYR A 201 -30.49 31.77 19.73
C TYR A 201 -31.03 31.50 21.13
N ILE A 202 -30.79 32.46 22.02
CA ILE A 202 -31.46 32.50 23.32
C ILE A 202 -32.71 33.38 23.12
N GLN A 203 -33.88 32.83 23.40
CA GLN A 203 -35.15 33.54 23.32
C GLN A 203 -35.66 33.81 24.73
N ILE A 204 -35.74 35.08 25.12
CA ILE A 204 -36.30 35.51 26.40
C ILE A 204 -37.43 36.49 26.10
N GLY A 205 -38.64 36.20 26.58
CA GLY A 205 -39.80 37.09 26.42
C GLY A 205 -40.16 37.45 24.97
N GLY A 206 -39.96 36.53 24.02
CA GLY A 206 -40.28 36.75 22.60
C GLY A 206 -39.21 37.52 21.81
N THR A 207 -38.12 37.95 22.43
CA THR A 207 -36.99 38.60 21.75
C THR A 207 -35.90 37.58 21.43
N VAL A 208 -35.46 37.52 20.16
CA VAL A 208 -34.42 36.60 19.67
C VAL A 208 -33.07 37.32 19.71
N LEU A 209 -32.19 36.91 20.64
CA LEU A 209 -30.83 37.45 20.69
C LEU A 209 -29.94 36.66 19.71
N ASN A 210 -29.43 37.35 18.68
CA ASN A 210 -28.55 36.80 17.64
C ASN A 210 -27.22 37.57 17.63
N GLN A 211 -26.11 36.88 17.34
CA GLN A 211 -24.76 37.45 17.16
C GLN A 211 -24.75 38.70 16.25
N LYS A 212 -25.55 38.70 15.19
CA LYS A 212 -25.67 39.86 14.27
C LYS A 212 -26.31 41.08 14.93
N LEU A 213 -27.19 40.86 15.90
CA LEU A 213 -27.88 41.93 16.62
C LEU A 213 -26.95 42.55 17.66
N ILE A 214 -26.12 41.73 18.33
CA ILE A 214 -25.08 42.18 19.27
C ILE A 214 -24.02 43.03 18.57
N GLN A 215 -23.62 42.67 17.34
CA GLN A 215 -22.64 43.43 16.56
C GLN A 215 -23.11 44.83 16.15
N ASN A 216 -24.42 45.06 16.13
CA ASN A 216 -25.02 46.34 15.73
C ASN A 216 -25.39 47.23 16.94
N LEU A 217 -25.12 46.79 18.17
CA LEU A 217 -25.34 47.61 19.36
C LEU A 217 -24.17 48.56 19.59
N ASN A 218 -24.47 49.76 20.08
CA ASN A 218 -23.43 50.71 20.43
C ASN A 218 -22.70 50.28 21.74
N PRO A 219 -21.49 50.79 21.99
CA PRO A 219 -20.69 50.36 23.14
C PRO A 219 -21.37 50.58 24.51
N GLU A 220 -22.18 51.64 24.64
CA GLU A 220 -22.92 51.92 25.88
C GLU A 220 -24.06 50.92 26.14
N GLN A 221 -24.76 50.49 25.09
CA GLN A 221 -25.79 49.44 25.16
C GLN A 221 -25.19 48.09 25.52
N ILE A 222 -24.02 47.75 24.95
CA ILE A 222 -23.27 46.54 25.31
C ILE A 222 -22.87 46.59 26.78
N SER A 223 -22.30 47.71 27.24
CA SER A 223 -21.92 47.88 28.65
C SER A 223 -23.11 47.77 29.61
N THR A 224 -24.29 48.22 29.20
CA THR A 224 -25.53 48.12 30.00
C THR A 224 -26.00 46.67 30.10
N ILE A 225 -25.97 45.92 28.98
CA ILE A 225 -26.33 44.50 28.95
C ILE A 225 -25.36 43.68 29.82
N GLU A 226 -24.06 43.94 29.71
CA GLU A 226 -23.05 43.29 30.56
C GLU A 226 -23.25 43.61 32.05
N GLY A 227 -23.61 44.85 32.37
CA GLY A 227 -23.94 45.26 33.74
C GLY A 227 -25.12 44.46 34.29
N ILE A 228 -26.22 44.38 33.54
CA ILE A 228 -27.42 43.62 33.93
C ILE A 228 -27.08 42.14 34.17
N LEU A 229 -26.36 41.51 33.23
CA LEU A 229 -25.97 40.10 33.35
C LEU A 229 -25.07 39.81 34.56
N LYS A 230 -24.15 40.73 34.91
CA LYS A 230 -23.29 40.59 36.10
C LYS A 230 -24.04 40.71 37.43
N THR A 231 -25.19 41.39 37.45
CA THR A 231 -26.03 41.52 38.66
C THR A 231 -26.87 40.28 38.95
N ILE A 232 -27.07 39.40 37.96
CA ILE A 232 -27.82 38.16 38.14
C ILE A 232 -26.88 37.13 38.79
N VAL A 233 -26.82 37.14 40.12
CA VAL A 233 -26.24 36.05 40.89
C VAL A 233 -27.23 34.88 40.82
N ILE A 234 -26.89 33.84 40.07
CA ILE A 234 -27.59 32.56 40.15
C ILE A 234 -27.32 32.02 41.56
N LYS A 235 -28.35 32.00 42.41
CA LYS A 235 -28.31 31.17 43.62
C LYS A 235 -28.29 29.72 43.14
N ASP A 236 -27.13 29.08 43.24
CA ASP A 236 -27.04 27.63 43.19
C ASP A 236 -27.81 27.08 44.39
N ASP A 237 -29.06 26.68 44.17
CA ASP A 237 -29.77 25.81 45.11
C ASP A 237 -29.16 24.41 44.98
N SER A 238 -28.09 24.17 45.74
CA SER A 238 -27.60 22.83 46.03
C SER A 238 -28.67 22.04 46.79
N ARG A 239 -29.30 21.07 46.11
CA ARG A 239 -29.92 19.87 46.68
C ARG A 239 -29.67 18.67 45.78
#